data_AF-A0A2T6IL21-F1
#
_entry.id   AF-A0A2T6IL21-F1
#
_cell.length_a   1.000
_cell.length_b   1.000
_cell.length_c   1.000
_cell.angle_alpha   90.00
_cell.angle_beta   90.00
_cell.angle_gamma   90.00
#
_symmetry.space_group_name_H-M   'P 1'
#
loop_
_entity.id
_entity.type
_entity.pdbx_description
1 polymer ?
#
loop_
_entity_poly.entity_id
_entity_poly.type
_entity_poly.pdbx_seq_one_letter_code
_entity_poly.pdbx_strand_id
1 'polypeptide(L)'
;FSFDPPDWTQVSDEAKQLVKLMLTYEPSKRISAEEALNHPWIVKFCSQKHTDVGKHALTGALGNMKKFQSSQKLAQAAMLFMGSKLTTLEETKELTQIFRQLDNNGDGQLDRKELIEGYRKLMQWKGDTVSDLDSSQIEAEVDHILQSVDFDRNGYIEYSEFVTVCMDKQLLLSRERLLAAFQQFDSDGSGKITNEELGRLFGVTEVDDETWHQVLQECDKNNDGE
;
A
#
# COMPACT_ATOMS: atom_id res chain seq x y z
N PHE A 1 6.23 -34.29 17.29
CA PHE A 1 5.09 -33.88 18.13
C PHE A 1 3.88 -34.73 17.77
N SER A 2 2.93 -34.90 18.69
CA SER A 2 1.66 -35.62 18.51
C SER A 2 0.47 -34.71 18.81
N PHE A 3 -0.72 -35.06 18.32
CA PHE A 3 -1.97 -34.37 18.61
C PHE A 3 -2.77 -35.19 19.60
N ASP A 4 -2.54 -34.95 20.90
CA ASP A 4 -3.05 -35.80 21.97
C ASP A 4 -4.50 -35.44 22.35
N PRO A 5 -5.41 -36.41 22.50
CA PRO A 5 -6.74 -36.17 23.08
C PRO A 5 -6.63 -35.73 24.56
N PRO A 6 -7.54 -34.88 25.08
CA PRO A 6 -8.86 -34.54 24.53
C PRO A 6 -8.90 -33.31 23.61
N ASP A 7 -7.89 -32.44 23.65
CA ASP A 7 -7.95 -31.10 23.05
C ASP A 7 -8.05 -31.10 21.52
N TRP A 8 -7.52 -32.15 20.88
CA TRP A 8 -7.48 -32.27 19.42
C TRP A 8 -8.61 -33.09 18.80
N THR A 9 -9.56 -33.55 19.62
CA THR A 9 -10.68 -34.40 19.17
C THR A 9 -11.63 -33.67 18.22
N GLN A 10 -11.87 -32.38 18.43
CA GLN A 10 -12.78 -31.55 17.63
C GLN A 10 -12.07 -30.76 16.51
N VAL A 11 -10.74 -30.86 16.43
CA VAL A 11 -9.94 -30.12 15.45
C VAL A 11 -9.90 -30.87 14.12
N SER A 12 -10.19 -30.18 13.02
CA SER A 12 -10.23 -30.77 11.68
C SER A 12 -8.86 -31.30 11.24
N ASP A 13 -8.87 -32.31 10.37
CA ASP A 13 -7.64 -32.93 9.88
C ASP A 13 -6.82 -31.98 9.01
N GLU A 14 -7.48 -31.07 8.27
CA GLU A 14 -6.80 -30.04 7.49
C GLU A 14 -6.05 -29.05 8.40
N ALA A 15 -6.61 -28.71 9.57
CA ALA A 15 -5.93 -27.86 10.55
C ALA A 15 -4.67 -28.55 11.09
N LYS A 16 -4.81 -29.83 11.46
CA LYS A 16 -3.71 -30.69 11.93
C LYS A 16 -2.63 -30.86 10.85
N GLN A 17 -3.03 -30.98 9.60
CA GLN A 17 -2.12 -31.08 8.46
C GLN A 17 -1.28 -29.80 8.30
N LEU A 18 -1.90 -28.63 8.35
CA LEU A 18 -1.17 -27.36 8.27
C LEU A 18 -0.16 -27.23 9.40
N VAL A 19 -0.57 -27.52 10.65
CA VAL A 19 0.33 -27.53 11.81
C VAL A 19 1.49 -28.49 11.59
N LYS A 20 1.24 -29.67 10.99
CA LYS A 20 2.30 -30.62 10.67
C LYS A 20 3.32 -30.06 9.69
N LEU A 21 2.85 -29.40 8.64
CA LEU A 21 3.70 -28.80 7.61
C LEU A 21 4.54 -27.65 8.18
N MET A 22 3.95 -26.77 9.01
CA MET A 22 4.65 -25.65 9.65
C MET A 22 5.66 -26.09 10.72
N LEU A 23 5.40 -27.19 11.42
CA LEU A 23 6.30 -27.76 12.43
C LEU A 23 7.24 -28.84 11.87
N THR A 24 7.41 -28.91 10.54
CA THR A 24 8.39 -29.80 9.92
C THR A 24 9.79 -29.48 10.45
N TYR A 25 10.45 -30.51 10.98
CA TYR A 25 11.74 -30.37 11.68
C TYR A 25 12.83 -29.82 10.75
N GLU A 26 12.95 -30.40 9.56
CA GLU A 26 13.90 -29.94 8.54
C GLU A 26 13.41 -28.62 7.91
N PRO A 27 14.15 -27.50 8.04
CA PRO A 27 13.72 -26.21 7.51
C PRO A 27 13.50 -26.21 5.99
N SER A 28 14.30 -26.95 5.23
CA SER A 28 14.19 -27.04 3.77
C SER A 28 12.95 -27.79 3.27
N LYS A 29 12.30 -28.59 4.14
CA LYS A 29 11.05 -29.30 3.85
C LYS A 29 9.84 -28.64 4.51
N ARG A 30 10.07 -27.61 5.33
CA ARG A 30 9.01 -26.86 5.99
C ARG A 30 8.32 -26.00 4.94
N ILE A 31 6.99 -26.02 4.99
CA ILE A 31 6.16 -25.19 4.12
C ILE A 31 6.55 -23.70 4.24
N SER A 32 6.58 -23.00 3.12
CA SER A 32 6.80 -21.55 3.12
C SER A 32 5.58 -20.80 3.67
N ALA A 33 5.74 -19.52 3.99
CA ALA A 33 4.61 -18.68 4.42
C ALA A 33 3.54 -18.55 3.31
N GLU A 34 3.97 -18.39 2.06
CA GLU A 34 3.11 -18.32 0.88
C GLU A 34 2.35 -19.63 0.64
N GLU A 35 3.03 -20.77 0.72
CA GLU A 35 2.39 -22.09 0.59
C GLU A 35 1.40 -22.35 1.73
N ALA A 36 1.73 -21.90 2.96
CA ALA A 36 0.85 -22.01 4.11
C ALA A 36 -0.40 -21.15 3.98
N LEU A 37 -0.27 -19.92 3.45
CA LEU A 37 -1.38 -19.02 3.17
C LEU A 37 -2.36 -19.63 2.14
N ASN A 38 -1.83 -20.33 1.15
CA ASN A 38 -2.60 -21.06 0.13
C ASN A 38 -3.15 -22.43 0.61
N HIS A 39 -2.89 -22.84 1.86
CA HIS A 39 -3.34 -24.13 2.37
C HIS A 39 -4.88 -24.18 2.45
N PRO A 40 -5.54 -25.31 2.09
CA PRO A 40 -7.01 -25.42 2.05
C PRO A 40 -7.71 -25.03 3.36
N TRP A 41 -7.08 -25.29 4.50
CA TRP A 41 -7.59 -24.86 5.80
C TRP A 41 -7.68 -23.32 5.90
N ILE A 42 -6.62 -22.59 5.54
CA ILE A 42 -6.61 -21.12 5.58
C ILE A 42 -7.66 -20.56 4.60
N VAL A 43 -7.61 -21.00 3.33
CA VAL A 43 -8.53 -20.53 2.28
C VAL A 43 -9.98 -20.74 2.71
N LYS A 44 -10.34 -21.92 3.22
CA LYS A 44 -11.71 -22.24 3.66
C LYS A 44 -12.26 -21.26 4.71
N PHE A 45 -11.43 -20.82 5.65
CA PHE A 45 -11.86 -19.94 6.75
C PHE A 45 -11.64 -18.45 6.45
N CYS A 46 -10.72 -18.09 5.56
CA CYS A 46 -10.50 -16.72 5.11
C CYS A 46 -11.53 -16.29 4.06
N SER A 47 -11.86 -17.14 3.09
CA SER A 47 -12.88 -16.85 2.07
C SER A 47 -14.28 -16.61 2.66
N GLN A 48 -14.55 -17.07 3.88
CA GLN A 48 -15.81 -16.83 4.59
C GLN A 48 -15.90 -15.43 5.25
N LYS A 49 -14.79 -14.71 5.35
CA LYS A 49 -14.69 -13.41 6.05
C LYS A 49 -14.41 -12.22 5.15
N HIS A 50 -14.12 -12.41 3.87
CA HIS A 50 -14.04 -11.30 2.93
C HIS A 50 -15.44 -10.73 2.72
N THR A 51 -15.78 -9.70 3.50
CA THR A 51 -16.83 -8.77 3.12
C THR A 51 -16.39 -8.13 1.81
N ASP A 52 -17.04 -8.49 0.71
CA ASP A 52 -16.83 -7.83 -0.58
C ASP A 52 -16.95 -6.32 -0.35
N VAL A 53 -15.86 -5.59 -0.57
CA VAL A 53 -15.91 -4.15 -0.38
C VAL A 53 -16.82 -3.62 -1.46
N GLY A 54 -17.85 -2.86 -1.07
CA GLY A 54 -18.88 -2.41 -1.99
C GLY A 54 -18.25 -1.72 -3.20
N LYS A 55 -18.77 -2.01 -4.40
CA LYS A 55 -18.35 -1.46 -5.71
C LYS A 55 -17.91 0.02 -5.66
N HIS A 56 -18.63 0.83 -4.90
CA HIS A 56 -18.36 2.26 -4.76
C HIS A 56 -17.01 2.57 -4.10
N ALA A 57 -16.62 1.83 -3.07
CA ALA A 57 -15.38 2.04 -2.33
C ALA A 57 -14.16 1.71 -3.18
N LEU A 58 -14.15 0.54 -3.84
CA LEU A 58 -13.10 0.16 -4.79
C LEU A 58 -13.00 1.17 -5.96
N THR A 59 -14.15 1.61 -6.48
CA THR A 59 -14.19 2.64 -7.54
C THR A 59 -13.59 3.96 -7.07
N GLY A 60 -13.83 4.35 -5.81
CA GLY A 60 -13.25 5.53 -5.19
C GLY A 60 -11.73 5.43 -5.08
N ALA A 61 -11.22 4.32 -4.51
CA ALA A 61 -9.79 4.10 -4.33
C ALA A 61 -9.02 4.05 -5.66
N LEU A 62 -9.45 3.23 -6.62
CA LEU A 62 -8.85 3.19 -7.96
C LEU A 62 -8.96 4.55 -8.67
N GLY A 63 -10.07 5.26 -8.47
CA GLY A 63 -10.26 6.62 -9.00
C GLY A 63 -9.31 7.64 -8.38
N ASN A 64 -8.98 7.51 -7.10
CA ASN A 64 -8.02 8.37 -6.40
C ASN A 64 -6.59 8.09 -6.87
N MET A 65 -6.20 6.82 -7.02
CA MET A 65 -4.89 6.46 -7.59
C MET A 65 -4.73 7.00 -9.02
N LYS A 66 -5.75 6.84 -9.87
CA LYS A 66 -5.75 7.42 -11.22
C LYS A 66 -5.59 8.94 -11.24
N LYS A 67 -6.24 9.64 -10.31
CA LYS A 67 -6.18 11.11 -10.22
C LYS A 67 -4.93 11.62 -9.51
N PHE A 68 -4.16 10.73 -8.88
CA PHE A 68 -2.95 11.12 -8.20
C PHE A 68 -1.93 11.60 -9.23
N GLN A 69 -1.43 12.79 -9.02
CA GLN A 69 -0.35 13.35 -9.81
C GLN A 69 0.88 13.31 -8.92
N SER A 70 1.96 12.72 -9.42
CA SER A 70 3.25 12.75 -8.75
C SER A 70 3.63 14.20 -8.46
N SER A 71 3.98 14.48 -7.21
CA SER A 71 4.53 15.77 -6.78
C SER A 71 6.03 15.63 -6.54
N GLN A 72 6.72 16.73 -6.22
CA GLN A 72 8.12 16.69 -5.82
C GLN A 72 8.37 15.80 -4.56
N LYS A 73 9.63 15.42 -4.31
CA LYS A 73 10.01 14.43 -3.27
C LYS A 73 9.67 14.82 -1.83
N LEU A 74 9.80 16.08 -1.44
CA LEU A 74 9.34 16.61 -0.14
C LEU A 74 7.84 16.41 0.06
N ALA A 75 7.00 16.70 -0.94
CA ALA A 75 5.55 16.49 -0.85
C ALA A 75 5.20 15.00 -0.76
N GLN A 76 5.85 14.15 -1.55
CA GLN A 76 5.71 12.70 -1.46
C GLN A 76 6.07 12.18 -0.07
N ALA A 77 7.23 12.59 0.47
CA ALA A 77 7.67 12.21 1.80
C ALA A 77 6.68 12.66 2.88
N ALA A 78 6.20 13.91 2.80
CA ALA A 78 5.25 14.45 3.77
C ALA A 78 3.93 13.68 3.74
N MET A 79 3.39 13.44 2.55
CA MET A 79 2.16 12.66 2.38
C MET A 79 2.34 11.22 2.91
N LEU A 80 3.44 10.56 2.57
CA LEU A 80 3.73 9.20 3.03
C LEU A 80 3.87 9.13 4.56
N PHE A 81 4.55 10.09 5.18
CA PHE A 81 4.64 10.18 6.63
C PHE A 81 3.26 10.35 7.27
N MET A 82 2.45 11.28 6.77
CA MET A 82 1.09 11.50 7.27
C MET A 82 0.23 10.24 7.11
N GLY A 83 0.24 9.63 5.92
CA GLY A 83 -0.57 8.47 5.58
C GLY A 83 -0.17 7.20 6.34
N SER A 84 1.13 7.01 6.59
CA SER A 84 1.65 5.80 7.25
C SER A 84 1.77 5.91 8.77
N LYS A 85 1.99 7.11 9.33
CA LYS A 85 2.26 7.30 10.77
C LYS A 85 1.17 8.05 11.52
N LEU A 86 0.41 8.90 10.85
CA LEU A 86 -0.54 9.81 11.49
C LEU A 86 -2.01 9.46 11.23
N THR A 87 -2.28 8.32 10.59
CA THR A 87 -3.62 7.79 10.35
C THR A 87 -4.01 6.79 11.44
N THR A 88 -5.30 6.75 11.76
CA THR A 88 -5.87 5.80 12.71
C THR A 88 -6.45 4.58 12.00
N LEU A 89 -6.54 3.46 12.71
CA LEU A 89 -7.14 2.22 12.18
C LEU A 89 -8.59 2.40 11.72
N GLU A 90 -9.35 3.32 12.34
CA GLU A 90 -10.73 3.58 11.93
C GLU A 90 -10.78 4.37 10.61
N GLU A 91 -9.88 5.35 10.43
CA GLU A 91 -9.79 6.11 9.19
C GLU A 91 -9.32 5.25 8.01
N THR A 92 -8.44 4.28 8.25
CA THR A 92 -7.89 3.41 7.19
C THR A 92 -8.66 2.10 7.01
N LYS A 93 -9.72 1.87 7.79
CA LYS A 93 -10.44 0.59 7.82
C LYS A 93 -10.96 0.15 6.46
N GLU A 94 -11.66 1.03 5.75
CA GLU A 94 -12.22 0.73 4.43
C GLU A 94 -11.10 0.54 3.40
N LEU A 95 -10.09 1.41 3.39
CA LEU A 95 -8.92 1.30 2.53
C LEU A 95 -8.16 -0.01 2.75
N THR A 96 -8.05 -0.46 4.00
CA THR A 96 -7.40 -1.72 4.35
C THR A 96 -8.17 -2.92 3.81
N GLN A 97 -9.49 -2.86 3.79
CA GLN A 97 -10.30 -3.91 3.19
C GLN A 97 -10.14 -3.93 1.66
N ILE A 98 -10.09 -2.76 1.02
CA ILE A 98 -9.85 -2.65 -0.43
C ILE A 98 -8.48 -3.21 -0.79
N PHE A 99 -7.44 -2.81 -0.06
CA PHE A 99 -6.08 -3.29 -0.28
C PHE A 99 -6.03 -4.82 -0.24
N ARG A 100 -6.57 -5.43 0.83
CA ARG A 100 -6.65 -6.90 0.97
C ARG A 100 -7.53 -7.60 -0.06
N GLN A 101 -8.40 -6.87 -0.77
CA GLN A 101 -9.21 -7.43 -1.87
C GLN A 101 -8.45 -7.38 -3.20
N LEU A 102 -7.53 -6.43 -3.34
CA LEU A 102 -6.65 -6.31 -4.51
C LEU A 102 -5.43 -7.24 -4.40
N ASP A 103 -4.86 -7.33 -3.20
CA ASP A 103 -3.75 -8.22 -2.81
C ASP A 103 -4.24 -9.67 -2.77
N ASN A 104 -4.18 -10.34 -3.92
CA ASN A 104 -4.72 -11.67 -4.12
C ASN A 104 -3.79 -12.74 -3.53
N ASN A 105 -2.48 -12.51 -3.60
CA ASN A 105 -1.48 -13.46 -3.09
C ASN A 105 -1.21 -13.26 -1.58
N GLY A 106 -1.66 -12.16 -1.00
CA GLY A 106 -1.53 -11.81 0.41
C GLY A 106 -0.10 -11.53 0.85
N ASP A 107 0.77 -11.09 -0.07
CA ASP A 107 2.16 -10.74 0.23
C ASP A 107 2.31 -9.34 0.86
N GLY A 108 1.23 -8.55 0.88
CA GLY A 108 1.19 -7.22 1.47
C GLY A 108 1.63 -6.11 0.54
N GLN A 109 1.80 -6.40 -0.75
CA GLN A 109 2.11 -5.45 -1.82
C GLN A 109 1.09 -5.63 -2.96
N LEU A 110 0.90 -4.60 -3.79
CA LEU A 110 0.07 -4.71 -5.00
C LEU A 110 0.98 -4.69 -6.22
N ASP A 111 1.00 -5.81 -6.94
CA ASP A 111 1.73 -5.90 -8.19
C ASP A 111 0.92 -5.38 -9.39
N ARG A 112 1.58 -5.24 -10.54
CA ARG A 112 0.94 -4.82 -11.79
C ARG A 112 -0.26 -5.70 -12.17
N LYS A 113 -0.17 -7.02 -11.98
CA LYS A 113 -1.23 -7.96 -12.37
C LYS A 113 -2.45 -7.82 -11.47
N GLU A 114 -2.23 -7.64 -10.17
CA GLU A 114 -3.29 -7.43 -9.17
C GLU A 114 -4.04 -6.14 -9.42
N LEU A 115 -3.34 -5.05 -9.74
CA LEU A 115 -3.97 -3.79 -10.16
C LEU A 115 -4.81 -3.97 -11.43
N ILE A 116 -4.27 -4.65 -12.46
CA ILE A 116 -5.01 -4.94 -13.69
C ILE A 116 -6.28 -5.75 -13.39
N GLU A 117 -6.19 -6.77 -12.53
CA GLU A 117 -7.35 -7.56 -12.15
C GLU A 117 -8.40 -6.73 -11.39
N GLY A 118 -7.96 -5.85 -10.48
CA GLY A 118 -8.81 -4.87 -9.80
C GLY A 118 -9.58 -3.98 -10.77
N TYR A 119 -8.91 -3.42 -11.78
CA TYR A 119 -9.53 -2.61 -12.82
C TYR A 119 -10.51 -3.43 -13.69
N ARG A 120 -10.16 -4.68 -14.05
CA ARG A 120 -11.07 -5.57 -14.78
C ARG A 120 -12.34 -5.88 -13.99
N LYS A 121 -12.23 -6.17 -12.69
CA LYS A 121 -13.38 -6.34 -11.79
C LYS A 121 -14.27 -5.09 -11.79
N LEU A 122 -13.68 -3.90 -11.73
CA LEU A 122 -14.41 -2.63 -11.81
C LEU A 122 -15.16 -2.44 -13.13
N MET A 123 -14.57 -2.80 -14.27
CA MET A 123 -15.22 -2.71 -15.58
C MET A 123 -16.37 -3.70 -15.74
N GLN A 124 -16.18 -4.94 -15.27
CA GLN A 124 -17.25 -5.94 -15.24
C GLN A 124 -18.47 -5.44 -14.44
N TRP A 125 -18.23 -4.77 -13.31
CA TRP A 125 -19.32 -4.17 -12.54
C TRP A 125 -20.03 -3.01 -13.24
N LYS A 126 -19.36 -2.28 -14.13
CA LYS A 126 -19.98 -1.22 -14.94
C LYS A 126 -20.84 -1.77 -16.08
N GLY A 127 -20.77 -3.07 -16.36
CA GLY A 127 -21.49 -3.71 -17.45
C GLY A 127 -20.83 -3.50 -18.82
N ASP A 128 -19.61 -2.96 -18.84
CA ASP A 128 -18.81 -2.80 -20.05
C ASP A 128 -18.09 -4.12 -20.35
N THR A 129 -18.36 -4.71 -21.51
CA THR A 129 -17.67 -5.91 -21.99
C THR A 129 -16.22 -5.53 -22.29
N VAL A 130 -15.26 -6.04 -21.51
CA VAL A 130 -13.83 -5.78 -21.73
C VAL A 130 -13.42 -6.31 -23.10
N SER A 131 -13.30 -5.42 -24.08
CA SER A 131 -12.74 -5.74 -25.39
C SER A 131 -11.20 -5.76 -25.31
N ASP A 132 -10.54 -6.38 -26.28
CA ASP A 132 -9.06 -6.38 -26.34
C ASP A 132 -8.48 -4.95 -26.41
N LEU A 133 -9.25 -3.99 -26.94
CA LEU A 133 -8.91 -2.57 -26.95
C LEU A 133 -8.92 -1.98 -25.52
N ASP A 134 -9.86 -2.38 -24.67
CA ASP A 134 -9.95 -1.92 -23.28
C ASP A 134 -8.82 -2.50 -22.42
N SER A 135 -8.36 -3.72 -22.72
CA SER A 135 -7.25 -4.33 -21.99
C SER A 135 -5.95 -3.54 -22.13
N SER A 136 -5.64 -3.07 -23.34
CA SER A 136 -4.45 -2.22 -23.57
C SER A 136 -4.52 -0.88 -22.82
N GLN A 137 -5.72 -0.30 -22.71
CA GLN A 137 -5.93 0.94 -21.96
C GLN A 137 -5.80 0.75 -20.46
N ILE A 138 -6.34 -0.37 -19.93
CA ILE A 138 -6.17 -0.73 -18.51
C ILE A 138 -4.70 -0.91 -18.18
N GLU A 139 -3.95 -1.60 -19.04
CA GLU A 139 -2.51 -1.80 -18.84
C GLU A 139 -1.75 -0.47 -18.82
N ALA A 140 -1.99 0.41 -19.79
CA ALA A 140 -1.36 1.74 -19.81
C ALA A 140 -1.74 2.60 -18.60
N GLU A 141 -2.98 2.49 -18.12
CA GLU A 141 -3.45 3.18 -16.91
C GLU A 141 -2.73 2.66 -15.66
N VAL A 142 -2.59 1.34 -15.52
CA VAL A 142 -1.88 0.73 -14.40
C VAL A 142 -0.39 1.10 -14.42
N ASP A 143 0.23 1.14 -15.60
CA ASP A 143 1.63 1.56 -15.75
C ASP A 143 1.83 3.02 -15.30
N HIS A 144 0.90 3.91 -15.65
CA HIS A 144 0.91 5.30 -15.19
C HIS A 144 0.67 5.42 -13.67
N ILE A 145 -0.20 4.58 -13.11
CA ILE A 145 -0.44 4.55 -11.66
C ILE A 145 0.83 4.11 -10.93
N LEU A 146 1.45 3.01 -11.34
CA LEU A 146 2.71 2.55 -10.75
C LEU A 146 3.76 3.67 -10.82
N GLN A 147 3.93 4.32 -11.98
CA GLN A 147 4.89 5.42 -12.12
C GLN A 147 4.64 6.60 -11.16
N SER A 148 3.41 6.84 -10.72
CA SER A 148 3.04 7.99 -9.88
C SER A 148 2.85 7.66 -8.40
N VAL A 149 2.50 6.42 -8.05
CA VAL A 149 2.17 5.97 -6.70
C VAL A 149 3.30 5.19 -6.04
N ASP A 150 4.14 4.51 -6.81
CA ASP A 150 5.34 3.81 -6.34
C ASP A 150 6.43 4.85 -6.00
N PHE A 151 6.49 5.24 -4.73
CA PHE A 151 7.35 6.32 -4.24
C PHE A 151 8.80 5.88 -4.10
N ASP A 152 9.03 4.61 -3.75
CA ASP A 152 10.35 4.01 -3.57
C ASP A 152 10.92 3.35 -4.85
N ARG A 153 10.08 3.20 -5.90
CA ARG A 153 10.38 2.65 -7.23
C ARG A 153 10.76 1.18 -7.20
N ASN A 154 10.18 0.40 -6.30
CA ASN A 154 10.44 -1.04 -6.22
C ASN A 154 9.57 -1.89 -7.17
N GLY A 155 8.64 -1.26 -7.88
CA GLY A 155 7.75 -1.90 -8.86
C GLY A 155 6.43 -2.40 -8.27
N TYR A 156 6.16 -2.11 -7.00
CA TYR A 156 4.96 -2.50 -6.27
C TYR A 156 4.31 -1.28 -5.63
N ILE A 157 3.04 -1.40 -5.26
CA ILE A 157 2.38 -0.42 -4.38
C ILE A 157 2.22 -1.05 -3.01
N GLU A 158 2.87 -0.49 -2.00
CA GLU A 158 2.75 -0.97 -0.64
C GLU A 158 1.51 -0.43 0.05
N TYR A 159 1.12 -1.08 1.15
CA TYR A 159 0.00 -0.65 1.96
C TYR A 159 0.06 0.85 2.34
N SER A 160 1.24 1.33 2.74
CA SER A 160 1.43 2.73 3.15
C SER A 160 1.23 3.71 1.99
N GLU A 161 1.74 3.38 0.81
CA GLU A 161 1.59 4.19 -0.41
C GLU A 161 0.13 4.19 -0.87
N PHE A 162 -0.50 3.00 -0.89
CA PHE A 162 -1.91 2.84 -1.22
C PHE A 162 -2.81 3.69 -0.31
N VAL A 163 -2.62 3.61 1.02
CA VAL A 163 -3.40 4.41 1.98
C VAL A 163 -3.16 5.90 1.74
N THR A 164 -1.90 6.32 1.58
CA THR A 164 -1.54 7.72 1.36
C THR A 164 -2.24 8.29 0.12
N VAL A 165 -2.26 7.54 -0.98
CA VAL A 165 -2.84 8.00 -2.24
C VAL A 165 -4.37 7.90 -2.27
N CYS A 166 -4.94 6.85 -1.66
CA CYS A 166 -6.38 6.60 -1.70
C CYS A 166 -7.17 7.38 -0.65
N MET A 167 -6.53 7.86 0.42
CA MET A 167 -7.18 8.60 1.50
C MET A 167 -7.75 9.94 1.02
N ASP A 168 -8.85 10.36 1.65
CA ASP A 168 -9.40 11.69 1.42
C ASP A 168 -8.34 12.77 1.73
N LYS A 169 -8.07 13.64 0.75
CA LYS A 169 -7.04 14.66 0.88
C LYS A 169 -7.34 15.70 1.96
N GLN A 170 -8.61 16.02 2.23
CA GLN A 170 -8.95 16.98 3.28
C GLN A 170 -8.66 16.39 4.66
N LEU A 171 -8.90 15.09 4.82
CA LEU A 171 -8.57 14.36 6.03
C LEU A 171 -7.04 14.18 6.19
N LEU A 172 -6.35 13.78 5.12
CA LEU A 172 -4.89 13.58 5.13
C LEU A 172 -4.15 14.90 5.43
N LEU A 173 -4.55 15.99 4.77
CA LEU A 173 -3.91 17.31 4.84
C LEU A 173 -4.49 18.21 5.95
N SER A 174 -4.95 17.60 7.05
CA SER A 174 -5.36 18.35 8.24
C SER A 174 -4.20 19.20 8.79
N ARG A 175 -4.53 20.32 9.43
CA ARG A 175 -3.52 21.25 9.98
C ARG A 175 -2.58 20.55 10.97
N GLU A 176 -3.13 19.68 11.80
CA GLU A 176 -2.41 18.93 12.81
C GLU A 176 -1.39 17.97 12.16
N ARG A 177 -1.79 17.28 11.09
CA ARG A 177 -0.90 16.36 10.35
C ARG A 177 0.19 17.10 9.58
N LEU A 178 -0.17 18.21 8.91
CA LEU A 178 0.80 19.05 8.21
C LEU A 178 1.85 19.62 9.18
N LEU A 179 1.43 20.09 10.35
CA LEU A 179 2.35 20.59 11.36
C LEU A 179 3.26 19.48 11.89
N ALA A 180 2.71 18.30 12.17
CA ALA A 180 3.49 17.16 12.63
C ALA A 180 4.49 16.66 11.57
N ALA A 181 4.10 16.65 10.29
CA ALA A 181 4.99 16.32 9.18
C ALA A 181 6.13 17.33 9.06
N PHE A 182 5.82 18.64 9.14
CA PHE A 182 6.83 19.69 9.11
C PHE A 182 7.84 19.55 10.26
N GLN A 183 7.35 19.38 11.49
CA GLN A 183 8.20 19.18 12.67
C GLN A 183 9.03 17.90 12.64
N GLN A 184 8.57 16.88 11.92
CA GLN A 184 9.36 15.67 11.73
C GLN A 184 10.54 15.90 10.78
N PHE A 185 10.43 16.87 9.88
CA PHE A 185 11.39 17.12 8.82
C PHE A 185 12.43 18.15 9.30
N ASP A 186 11.94 19.26 9.87
CA ASP A 186 12.71 20.28 10.60
C ASP A 186 13.22 19.71 11.93
N SER A 187 14.37 19.03 11.87
CA SER A 187 14.93 18.26 12.97
C SER A 187 15.60 19.17 14.00
N ASP A 188 16.09 20.32 13.57
CA ASP A 188 16.75 21.30 14.43
C ASP A 188 15.79 22.35 15.01
N GLY A 189 14.55 22.41 14.52
CA GLY A 189 13.51 23.32 14.99
C GLY A 189 13.74 24.76 14.53
N SER A 190 14.47 24.94 13.43
CA SER A 190 14.75 26.24 12.81
C SER A 190 13.50 26.92 12.26
N GLY A 191 12.44 26.14 11.99
CA GLY A 191 11.24 26.57 11.31
C GLY A 191 11.36 26.51 9.78
N LYS A 192 12.36 25.81 9.25
CA LYS A 192 12.63 25.63 7.82
C LYS A 192 13.06 24.18 7.53
N ILE A 193 13.13 23.78 6.26
CA ILE A 193 13.56 22.43 5.88
C ILE A 193 14.75 22.54 4.93
N THR A 194 15.88 22.00 5.35
CA THR A 194 17.12 21.97 4.56
C THR A 194 17.23 20.75 3.65
N ASN A 195 18.15 20.78 2.68
CA ASN A 195 18.43 19.63 1.80
C ASN A 195 18.88 18.42 2.64
N GLU A 196 19.75 18.67 3.62
CA GLU A 196 20.30 17.66 4.53
C GLU A 196 19.20 17.02 5.39
N GLU A 197 18.18 17.78 5.79
CA GLU A 197 17.02 17.26 6.52
C GLU A 197 16.13 16.39 5.64
N LEU A 198 15.89 16.82 4.40
CA LEU A 198 15.17 15.99 3.44
C LEU A 198 15.95 14.70 3.11
N GLY A 199 17.27 14.79 2.93
CA GLY A 199 18.14 13.65 2.69
C GLY A 199 18.06 12.62 3.82
N ARG A 200 18.12 13.08 5.08
CA ARG A 200 17.99 12.22 6.27
C ARG A 200 16.70 11.40 6.28
N LEU A 201 15.59 11.95 5.80
CA LEU A 201 14.31 11.23 5.72
C LEU A 201 14.34 10.08 4.71
N PHE A 202 15.08 10.25 3.62
CA PHE A 202 15.30 9.20 2.61
C PHE A 202 16.47 8.26 2.95
N GLY A 203 17.08 8.41 4.14
CA GLY A 203 18.22 7.59 4.56
C GLY A 203 19.52 7.90 3.82
N VAL A 204 19.62 9.09 3.21
CA VAL A 204 20.83 9.60 2.56
C VAL A 204 21.34 10.84 3.31
N THR A 205 22.54 11.31 2.99
CA THR A 205 23.08 12.53 3.61
C THR A 205 22.37 13.78 3.12
N GLU A 206 22.19 13.88 1.81
CA GLU A 206 21.54 14.96 1.06
C GLU A 206 20.84 14.33 -0.15
N VAL A 207 19.78 14.96 -0.64
CA VAL A 207 19.21 14.62 -1.94
C VAL A 207 20.04 15.27 -3.05
N ASP A 208 19.99 14.70 -4.25
CA ASP A 208 20.73 15.24 -5.39
C ASP A 208 20.22 16.65 -5.78
N ASP A 209 21.12 17.44 -6.39
CA ASP A 209 20.85 18.83 -6.76
C ASP A 209 19.61 19.00 -7.66
N GLU A 210 19.35 18.03 -8.55
CA GLU A 210 18.18 18.07 -9.44
C GLU A 210 16.89 17.92 -8.63
N THR A 211 16.85 16.94 -7.72
CA THR A 211 15.72 16.75 -6.80
C THR A 211 15.52 17.97 -5.91
N TRP A 212 16.57 18.53 -5.31
CA TRP A 212 16.45 19.71 -4.45
C TRP A 212 15.98 20.93 -5.23
N HIS A 213 16.49 21.13 -6.44
CA HIS A 213 16.05 22.24 -7.29
C HIS A 213 14.56 22.16 -7.62
N GLN A 214 14.02 20.97 -7.89
CA GLN A 214 12.57 20.77 -8.11
C GLN A 214 11.75 21.15 -6.87
N VAL A 215 12.23 20.82 -5.67
CA VAL A 215 11.56 21.22 -4.41
C VAL A 215 11.52 22.74 -4.29
N LEU A 216 12.68 23.39 -4.42
CA LEU A 216 12.80 24.85 -4.28
C LEU A 216 11.96 25.59 -5.33
N GLN A 217 11.96 25.12 -6.58
CA GLN A 217 11.21 25.76 -7.66
C GLN A 217 9.71 25.87 -7.37
N GLU A 218 9.14 24.88 -6.67
CA GLU A 218 7.71 24.86 -6.33
C GLU A 218 7.39 25.51 -4.97
N CYS A 219 8.33 25.45 -4.02
CA CYS A 219 8.06 25.76 -2.61
C CYS A 219 8.74 27.03 -2.10
N ASP A 220 9.94 27.37 -2.58
CA ASP A 220 10.77 28.46 -2.09
C ASP A 220 10.33 29.82 -2.69
N LYS A 221 9.33 30.43 -2.06
CA LYS A 221 8.76 31.71 -2.52
C LYS A 221 9.60 32.93 -2.09
N ASN A 222 10.45 32.77 -1.09
CA ASN A 222 11.30 33.80 -0.50
C ASN A 222 12.74 33.75 -1.03
N ASN A 223 13.10 32.72 -1.79
CA ASN A 223 14.41 32.49 -2.40
C ASN A 223 15.55 32.44 -1.37
N ASP A 224 15.32 31.82 -0.20
CA ASP A 224 16.38 31.61 0.79
C ASP A 224 17.00 30.21 0.74
N GLY A 225 16.51 29.34 -0.15
CA GLY A 225 17.06 28.02 -0.39
C GLY A 225 16.62 26.94 0.60
N GLU A 226 15.58 27.21 1.40
CA GLU A 226 15.04 26.38 2.49
C GLU A 226 13.51 26.42 2.57
#